data_AF-A0A093Z6E2-F1
#
_entry.id   AF-A0A093Z6E2-F1
#
_cell.length_a   1.000
_cell.length_b   1.000
_cell.length_c   1.000
_cell.angle_alpha   90.00
_cell.angle_beta   90.00
_cell.angle_gamma   90.00
#
_symmetry.space_group_name_H-M   'P 1'
#
loop_
_entity.id
_entity.type
_entity.pdbx_description
1 polymer ?
#
loop_
_entity_poly.entity_id
_entity_poly.type
_entity_poly.pdbx_seq_one_letter_code
_entity_poly.pdbx_strand_id
1 'polypeptide(L)'
;MSTWTLPTTTGRPVAILGAGVLGRRIGLMCIAGGHDVHIRDPSTDQLSAADSYITTTLPTLTQPGITPGTLHTSTSISSAVSNAWLVIEAIPEVLPLKISTFAELANLAPKDCILASNSSSYKSSAMLDDVPASDRPRILNTHFFMPPALRVVELMTCGVTQAEIFPFLHAELTKLKMSPVVVKKESTGFLFNRIWAAIKRECLTVIADGVGAPEDIDGVWAQMFGGSDGPCKLMDQVGLDTVAHIEEHYVSERGFSPRALEFVKKEYVDQGKLGKKSEAGGLYPSTPSTATTTPSQTLYILDLGLTTLSAPMTSGRVLAGSTDGKSPLTP
;
A
#
# COMPACT_ATOMS: atom_id res chain seq x y z
N MET A 1 -0.62 22.01 32.45
CA MET A 1 -0.87 21.42 31.13
C MET A 1 -1.34 20.01 31.37
N SER A 2 -2.53 19.61 30.90
CA SER A 2 -2.98 18.23 31.05
C SER A 2 -2.09 17.34 30.17
N THR A 3 -1.38 16.41 30.78
CA THR A 3 -0.67 15.34 30.08
C THR A 3 -1.69 14.48 29.34
N TRP A 4 -1.55 14.38 28.02
CA TRP A 4 -2.34 13.44 27.22
C TRP A 4 -2.10 12.01 27.69
N THR A 5 -3.14 11.17 27.59
CA THR A 5 -3.12 9.77 28.02
C THR A 5 -3.50 8.86 26.87
N LEU A 6 -2.95 7.64 26.86
CA LEU A 6 -3.30 6.62 25.88
C LEU A 6 -4.81 6.32 25.91
N PRO A 7 -5.45 6.13 24.74
CA PRO A 7 -6.86 5.80 24.68
C PRO A 7 -7.11 4.33 25.04
N THR A 8 -8.33 4.05 25.49
CA THR A 8 -8.86 2.68 25.49
C THR A 8 -9.33 2.29 24.09
N THR A 9 -9.16 1.03 23.71
CA THR A 9 -9.64 0.52 22.39
C THR A 9 -11.01 -0.15 22.48
N THR A 10 -11.41 -0.64 23.65
CA THR A 10 -12.66 -1.37 23.86
C THR A 10 -13.88 -0.49 23.62
N GLY A 11 -14.79 -0.93 22.75
CA GLY A 11 -16.04 -0.22 22.44
C GLY A 11 -15.85 1.09 21.68
N ARG A 12 -14.66 1.31 21.10
CA ARG A 12 -14.32 2.51 20.34
C ARG A 12 -13.85 2.11 18.94
N PRO A 13 -14.31 2.79 17.89
CA PRO A 13 -13.92 2.46 16.53
C PRO A 13 -12.55 3.03 16.14
N VAL A 14 -11.96 2.45 15.09
CA VAL A 14 -10.95 3.12 14.28
C VAL A 14 -11.68 3.94 13.21
N ALA A 15 -11.41 5.24 13.11
CA ALA A 15 -11.96 6.08 12.06
C ALA A 15 -10.96 6.22 10.89
N ILE A 16 -11.42 6.02 9.66
CA ILE A 16 -10.64 6.22 8.44
C ILE A 16 -11.23 7.39 7.68
N LEU A 17 -10.43 8.42 7.40
CA LEU A 17 -10.86 9.53 6.55
C LEU A 17 -10.38 9.30 5.12
N GLY A 18 -11.30 9.04 4.21
CA GLY A 18 -11.06 8.68 2.82
C GLY A 18 -11.46 7.22 2.57
N ALA A 19 -12.38 7.01 1.64
CA ALA A 19 -12.84 5.69 1.19
C ALA A 19 -12.17 5.24 -0.12
N GLY A 20 -11.10 5.93 -0.54
CA GLY A 20 -10.28 5.55 -1.68
C GLY A 20 -9.56 4.21 -1.50
N VAL A 21 -8.73 3.85 -2.48
CA VAL A 21 -8.07 2.52 -2.56
C VAL A 21 -7.36 2.11 -1.27
N LEU A 22 -6.54 3.00 -0.69
CA LEU A 22 -5.84 2.73 0.56
C LEU A 22 -6.77 2.77 1.78
N GLY A 23 -7.66 3.76 1.88
CA GLY A 23 -8.55 3.92 3.02
C GLY A 23 -9.46 2.72 3.25
N ARG A 24 -10.16 2.24 2.21
CA ARG A 24 -11.02 1.04 2.32
C ARG A 24 -10.24 -0.23 2.67
N ARG A 25 -8.97 -0.32 2.25
CA ARG A 25 -8.09 -1.44 2.61
C ARG A 25 -7.66 -1.37 4.07
N ILE A 26 -7.25 -0.19 4.55
CA ILE A 26 -6.90 -0.02 5.97
C ILE A 26 -8.13 -0.37 6.83
N GLY A 27 -9.31 0.10 6.45
CA GLY A 27 -10.57 -0.26 7.10
C GLY A 27 -10.84 -1.76 7.11
N LEU A 28 -10.70 -2.45 5.96
CA LEU A 28 -10.82 -3.91 5.86
C LEU A 28 -9.88 -4.63 6.84
N MET A 29 -8.64 -4.18 6.96
CA MET A 29 -7.63 -4.81 7.83
C MET A 29 -7.95 -4.63 9.31
N CYS A 30 -8.43 -3.45 9.70
CA CYS A 30 -8.92 -3.21 11.06
C CYS A 30 -10.15 -4.06 11.39
N ILE A 31 -11.12 -4.16 10.47
CA ILE A 31 -12.32 -5.00 10.62
C ILE A 31 -11.95 -6.47 10.76
N ALA A 32 -11.08 -6.99 9.89
CA ALA A 32 -10.63 -8.37 9.93
C ALA A 32 -9.91 -8.72 11.23
N GLY A 33 -9.25 -7.73 11.86
CA GLY A 33 -8.61 -7.88 13.15
C GLY A 33 -9.52 -7.60 14.37
N GLY A 34 -10.82 -7.40 14.16
CA GLY A 34 -11.82 -7.30 15.22
C GLY A 34 -12.11 -5.89 15.74
N HIS A 35 -11.65 -4.83 15.07
CA HIS A 35 -12.04 -3.46 15.40
C HIS A 35 -13.28 -3.03 14.62
N ASP A 36 -14.21 -2.36 15.29
CA ASP A 36 -15.21 -1.56 14.61
C ASP A 36 -14.53 -0.42 13.85
N VAL A 37 -15.02 -0.14 12.64
CA VAL A 37 -14.43 0.87 11.76
C VAL A 37 -15.49 1.85 11.27
N HIS A 38 -15.18 3.13 11.39
CA HIS A 38 -15.94 4.21 10.78
C HIS A 38 -15.19 4.74 9.56
N ILE A 39 -15.72 4.58 8.36
CA ILE A 39 -15.14 5.18 7.14
C ILE A 39 -15.90 6.45 6.80
N ARG A 40 -15.17 7.55 6.66
CA ARG A 40 -15.71 8.82 6.20
C ARG A 40 -15.22 9.16 4.81
N ASP A 41 -16.11 9.56 3.92
CA ASP A 41 -15.78 10.15 2.62
C ASP A 41 -16.90 11.12 2.20
N PRO A 42 -16.59 12.29 1.61
CA PRO A 42 -17.63 13.18 1.08
C PRO A 42 -18.44 12.54 -0.06
N SER A 43 -17.90 11.54 -0.77
CA SER A 43 -18.59 10.85 -1.86
C SER A 43 -19.31 9.59 -1.36
N THR A 44 -20.64 9.56 -1.53
CA THR A 44 -21.47 8.38 -1.25
C THR A 44 -21.13 7.19 -2.14
N ASP A 45 -20.65 7.44 -3.36
CA ASP A 45 -20.23 6.39 -4.29
C ASP A 45 -18.95 5.71 -3.78
N GLN A 46 -18.01 6.51 -3.26
CA GLN A 46 -16.79 5.98 -2.64
C GLN A 46 -17.10 5.17 -1.38
N LEU A 47 -18.05 5.63 -0.55
CA LEU A 47 -18.52 4.88 0.61
C LEU A 47 -19.15 3.54 0.21
N SER A 48 -20.00 3.54 -0.82
CA SER A 48 -20.64 2.33 -1.35
C SER A 48 -19.61 1.35 -1.93
N ALA A 49 -18.60 1.87 -2.64
CA ALA A 49 -17.50 1.08 -3.17
C ALA A 49 -16.60 0.51 -2.06
N ALA A 50 -16.41 1.23 -0.96
CA ALA A 50 -15.67 0.74 0.20
C ALA A 50 -16.44 -0.37 0.93
N ASP A 51 -17.75 -0.18 1.15
CA ASP A 51 -18.61 -1.21 1.75
C ASP A 51 -18.62 -2.49 0.92
N SER A 52 -18.85 -2.38 -0.39
CA SER A 52 -18.82 -3.53 -1.31
C SER A 52 -17.46 -4.23 -1.29
N TYR A 53 -16.35 -3.49 -1.35
CA TYR A 53 -15.01 -4.04 -1.29
C TYR A 53 -14.75 -4.78 0.03
N ILE A 54 -15.12 -4.19 1.16
CA ILE A 54 -14.93 -4.78 2.48
C ILE A 54 -15.77 -6.04 2.63
N THR A 55 -17.06 -5.97 2.33
CA THR A 55 -18.00 -7.09 2.46
C THR A 55 -17.59 -8.29 1.61
N THR A 56 -17.12 -8.04 0.39
CA THR A 56 -16.68 -9.11 -0.53
C THR A 56 -15.32 -9.70 -0.17
N THR A 57 -14.40 -8.89 0.37
CA THR A 57 -13.02 -9.32 0.63
C THR A 57 -12.84 -9.89 2.04
N LEU A 58 -13.60 -9.42 3.03
CA LEU A 58 -13.48 -9.81 4.43
C LEU A 58 -13.46 -11.34 4.64
N PRO A 59 -14.31 -12.15 4.00
CA PRO A 59 -14.29 -13.62 4.15
C PRO A 59 -12.94 -14.27 3.81
N THR A 60 -12.11 -13.63 2.98
CA THR A 60 -10.78 -14.14 2.61
C THR A 60 -9.71 -13.86 3.66
N LEU A 61 -9.99 -12.93 4.58
CA LEU A 61 -9.06 -12.48 5.62
C LEU A 61 -9.47 -12.90 7.02
N THR A 62 -10.69 -13.43 7.20
CA THR A 62 -11.17 -13.91 8.50
C THR A 62 -10.24 -14.99 9.05
N GLN A 63 -9.92 -14.87 10.33
CA GLN A 63 -9.06 -15.80 11.03
C GLN A 63 -9.88 -16.56 12.09
N PRO A 64 -9.62 -17.86 12.30
CA PRO A 64 -10.24 -18.60 13.39
C PRO A 64 -10.00 -17.91 14.75
N GLY A 65 -11.06 -17.74 15.53
CA GLY A 65 -10.99 -17.14 16.87
C GLY A 65 -10.99 -15.61 16.92
N ILE A 66 -11.07 -14.92 15.77
CA ILE A 66 -11.26 -13.47 15.72
C ILE A 66 -12.65 -13.19 15.14
N THR A 67 -13.50 -12.56 15.94
CA THR A 67 -14.77 -12.01 15.44
C THR A 67 -14.47 -10.71 14.72
N PRO A 68 -14.79 -10.58 13.41
CA PRO A 68 -14.61 -9.33 12.69
C PRO A 68 -15.43 -8.21 13.32
N GLY A 69 -14.90 -6.99 13.25
CA GLY A 69 -15.64 -5.79 13.66
C GLY A 69 -16.74 -5.42 12.68
N THR A 70 -17.42 -4.32 12.97
CA THR A 70 -18.48 -3.76 12.13
C THR A 70 -17.99 -2.57 11.30
N LEU A 71 -18.60 -2.35 10.15
CA LEU A 71 -18.37 -1.16 9.32
C LEU A 71 -19.52 -0.17 9.50
N HIS A 72 -19.19 1.09 9.71
CA HIS A 72 -20.10 2.22 9.60
C HIS A 72 -19.53 3.23 8.60
N THR A 73 -20.37 3.73 7.69
CA THR A 73 -19.98 4.75 6.71
C THR A 73 -20.67 6.08 7.03
N SER A 74 -19.98 7.19 6.77
CA SER A 74 -20.54 8.53 7.01
C SER A 74 -19.94 9.56 6.06
N THR A 75 -20.69 10.60 5.72
CA THR A 75 -20.14 11.76 5.02
C THR A 75 -19.60 12.83 5.99
N SER A 76 -20.00 12.75 7.26
CA SER A 76 -19.65 13.70 8.33
C SER A 76 -18.41 13.26 9.10
N ILE A 77 -17.42 14.15 9.23
CA ILE A 77 -16.22 13.91 10.04
C ILE A 77 -16.62 13.72 11.51
N SER A 78 -17.45 14.62 12.05
CA SER A 78 -17.92 14.56 13.44
C SER A 78 -18.53 13.20 13.79
N SER A 79 -19.41 12.68 12.94
CA SER A 79 -20.05 11.36 13.13
C SER A 79 -19.02 10.22 13.11
N ALA A 80 -18.00 10.30 12.27
CA ALA A 80 -16.99 9.25 12.18
C ALA A 80 -16.04 9.23 13.39
N VAL A 81 -15.69 10.41 13.95
CA VAL A 81 -14.60 10.52 14.93
C VAL A 81 -15.05 10.69 16.38
N SER A 82 -16.33 10.98 16.64
CA SER A 82 -16.85 11.38 17.97
C SER A 82 -16.53 10.43 19.13
N ASN A 83 -16.34 9.13 18.87
CA ASN A 83 -15.94 8.13 19.86
C ASN A 83 -14.68 7.34 19.45
N ALA A 84 -13.98 7.75 18.39
CA ALA A 84 -12.84 7.00 17.87
C ALA A 84 -11.67 7.01 18.86
N TRP A 85 -10.92 5.90 18.94
CA TRP A 85 -9.64 5.86 19.68
C TRP A 85 -8.43 6.14 18.77
N LEU A 86 -8.59 5.88 17.47
CA LEU A 86 -7.60 6.15 16.43
C LEU A 86 -8.31 6.71 15.20
N VAL A 87 -7.78 7.78 14.64
CA VAL A 87 -8.13 8.31 13.32
C VAL A 87 -6.95 8.07 12.38
N ILE A 88 -7.20 7.54 11.19
CA ILE A 88 -6.20 7.44 10.10
C ILE A 88 -6.72 8.27 8.91
N GLU A 89 -6.05 9.37 8.65
CA GLU A 89 -6.27 10.25 7.51
C GLU A 89 -5.64 9.65 6.25
N ALA A 90 -6.45 9.38 5.23
CA ALA A 90 -6.09 8.83 3.92
C ALA A 90 -6.84 9.55 2.78
N ILE A 91 -6.94 10.88 2.89
CA ILE A 91 -7.54 11.81 1.92
C ILE A 91 -6.51 12.18 0.83
N PRO A 92 -6.92 12.90 -0.25
CA PRO A 92 -6.01 13.34 -1.31
C PRO A 92 -4.74 14.05 -0.80
N GLU A 93 -3.65 13.89 -1.54
CA GLU A 93 -2.32 14.46 -1.24
C GLU A 93 -2.23 15.97 -1.52
N VAL A 94 -3.09 16.75 -0.87
CA VAL A 94 -3.16 18.22 -0.96
C VAL A 94 -2.92 18.81 0.42
N LEU A 95 -1.77 19.47 0.62
CA LEU A 95 -1.34 19.93 1.95
C LEU A 95 -2.35 20.87 2.65
N PRO A 96 -2.91 21.91 2.01
CA PRO A 96 -3.94 22.76 2.65
C PRO A 96 -5.18 21.99 3.13
N LEU A 97 -5.59 20.96 2.38
CA LEU A 97 -6.71 20.10 2.77
C LEU A 97 -6.36 19.27 4.02
N LYS A 98 -5.13 18.77 4.09
CA LYS A 98 -4.66 18.01 5.27
C LYS A 98 -4.53 18.90 6.50
N ILE A 99 -3.97 20.12 6.38
CA ILE A 99 -3.88 21.09 7.48
C ILE A 99 -5.27 21.37 8.06
N SER A 100 -6.23 21.76 7.21
CA SER A 100 -7.61 22.03 7.65
C SER A 100 -8.30 20.81 8.26
N THR A 101 -8.07 19.61 7.71
CA THR A 101 -8.59 18.35 8.27
C THR A 101 -8.03 18.07 9.67
N PHE A 102 -6.73 18.24 9.90
CA PHE A 102 -6.12 17.99 11.21
C PHE A 102 -6.57 19.02 12.26
N ALA A 103 -6.81 20.28 11.86
CA ALA A 103 -7.42 21.29 12.72
C ALA A 103 -8.85 20.90 13.14
N GLU A 104 -9.66 20.42 12.19
CA GLU A 104 -11.02 19.92 12.47
C GLU A 104 -10.98 18.70 13.40
N LEU A 105 -10.05 17.76 13.18
CA LEU A 105 -9.85 16.59 14.04
C LEU A 105 -9.46 16.96 15.48
N ALA A 106 -8.60 17.96 15.67
CA ALA A 106 -8.21 18.43 17.00
C ALA A 106 -9.41 18.94 17.82
N ASN A 107 -10.44 19.45 17.13
CA ASN A 107 -11.67 19.94 17.72
C ASN A 107 -12.72 18.85 17.95
N LEU A 108 -12.90 17.93 16.98
CA LEU A 108 -14.01 16.98 16.97
C LEU A 108 -13.69 15.63 17.62
N ALA A 109 -12.44 15.16 17.56
CA ALA A 109 -12.07 13.87 18.09
C ALA A 109 -11.88 13.92 19.62
N PRO A 110 -12.20 12.83 20.36
CA PRO A 110 -11.91 12.71 21.80
C PRO A 110 -10.48 13.12 22.11
N LYS A 111 -10.23 13.78 23.25
CA LYS A 111 -8.90 14.34 23.54
C LYS A 111 -7.80 13.29 23.71
N ASP A 112 -8.16 12.04 24.03
CA ASP A 112 -7.24 10.90 24.09
C ASP A 112 -7.09 10.16 22.74
N CYS A 113 -7.86 10.52 21.71
CA CYS A 113 -7.80 9.90 20.39
C CYS A 113 -6.43 10.17 19.72
N ILE A 114 -5.82 9.12 19.16
CA ILE A 114 -4.60 9.24 18.35
C ILE A 114 -5.00 9.67 16.94
N LEU A 115 -4.29 10.64 16.36
CA LEU A 115 -4.57 11.16 15.03
C LEU A 115 -3.38 10.86 14.11
N ALA A 116 -3.58 10.00 13.13
CA ALA A 116 -2.53 9.55 12.22
C ALA A 116 -2.79 10.01 10.79
N SER A 117 -1.74 10.34 10.04
CA SER A 117 -1.80 10.48 8.57
C SER A 117 -1.14 9.30 7.88
N ASN A 118 -1.80 8.75 6.86
CA ASN A 118 -1.23 7.77 5.95
C ASN A 118 -0.43 8.42 4.80
N SER A 119 -0.22 9.74 4.83
CA SER A 119 0.52 10.42 3.76
C SER A 119 1.92 9.83 3.58
N SER A 120 2.24 9.47 2.34
CA SER A 120 3.55 8.99 1.92
C SER A 120 4.50 10.13 1.54
N SER A 121 3.94 11.33 1.32
CA SER A 121 4.62 12.50 0.78
C SER A 121 4.91 13.56 1.85
N TYR A 122 3.96 13.80 2.75
CA TYR A 122 4.07 14.85 3.76
C TYR A 122 4.35 14.28 5.15
N LYS A 123 5.36 14.87 5.80
CA LYS A 123 5.59 14.70 7.23
C LYS A 123 4.40 15.30 7.98
N SER A 124 3.90 14.62 9.00
CA SER A 124 2.74 15.07 9.77
C SER A 124 2.98 16.42 10.48
N SER A 125 4.24 16.80 10.75
CA SER A 125 4.58 18.15 11.23
C SER A 125 4.09 19.27 10.30
N ALA A 126 4.05 19.04 8.99
CA ALA A 126 3.56 20.01 8.00
C ALA A 126 2.03 20.19 8.06
N MET A 127 1.31 19.37 8.83
CA MET A 127 -0.16 19.41 8.95
C MET A 127 -0.61 20.09 10.25
N LEU A 128 0.33 20.64 11.05
CA LEU A 128 0.08 21.07 12.43
C LEU A 128 -0.17 22.57 12.61
N ASP A 129 -0.10 23.37 11.54
CA ASP A 129 -0.15 24.84 11.61
C ASP A 129 -1.35 25.34 12.43
N ASP A 130 -2.54 24.82 12.12
CA ASP A 130 -3.81 25.19 12.76
C ASP A 130 -4.21 24.26 13.92
N VAL A 131 -3.32 23.34 14.33
CA VAL A 131 -3.55 22.42 15.45
C VAL A 131 -3.04 23.02 16.76
N PRO A 132 -3.87 23.09 17.83
CA PRO A 132 -3.43 23.53 19.14
C PRO A 132 -2.23 22.74 19.66
N ALA A 133 -1.26 23.42 20.28
CA ALA A 133 -0.05 22.77 20.78
C ALA A 133 -0.32 21.62 21.76
N SER A 134 -1.42 21.68 22.51
CA SER A 134 -1.88 20.61 23.42
C SER A 134 -2.31 19.33 22.70
N ASP A 135 -2.76 19.42 21.45
CA ASP A 135 -3.23 18.29 20.65
C ASP A 135 -2.11 17.67 19.80
N ARG A 136 -1.04 18.42 19.48
CA ARG A 136 0.08 17.94 18.65
C ARG A 136 0.77 16.66 19.14
N PRO A 137 0.94 16.40 20.46
CA PRO A 137 1.57 15.18 20.94
C PRO A 137 0.84 13.88 20.56
N ARG A 138 -0.45 13.94 20.20
CA ARG A 138 -1.21 12.75 19.78
C ARG A 138 -1.19 12.49 18.27
N ILE A 139 -0.37 13.26 17.53
CA ILE A 139 -0.29 13.22 16.07
C ILE A 139 0.98 12.51 15.59
N LEU A 140 0.84 11.68 14.55
CA LEU A 140 1.94 10.99 13.89
C LEU A 140 1.62 10.65 12.43
N ASN A 141 2.60 10.15 11.67
CA ASN A 141 2.32 9.40 10.45
C ASN A 141 2.22 7.90 10.76
N THR A 142 1.28 7.24 10.10
CA THR A 142 1.10 5.78 10.08
C THR A 142 0.96 5.34 8.63
N HIS A 143 2.10 5.03 7.99
CA HIS A 143 2.17 4.80 6.55
C HIS A 143 2.02 3.30 6.21
N PHE A 144 0.93 2.98 5.53
CA PHE A 144 0.60 1.66 5.01
C PHE A 144 0.96 1.55 3.52
N PHE A 145 1.44 0.38 3.10
CA PHE A 145 1.94 0.14 1.74
C PHE A 145 1.01 -0.72 0.89
N MET A 146 0.88 -0.43 -0.40
CA MET A 146 0.33 -1.36 -1.41
C MET A 146 1.43 -2.22 -2.03
N PRO A 147 1.18 -3.48 -2.45
CA PRO A 147 -0.12 -4.19 -2.56
C PRO A 147 -0.62 -4.83 -1.25
N PRO A 148 -1.84 -5.44 -1.23
CA PRO A 148 -2.48 -5.97 -0.02
C PRO A 148 -1.65 -6.93 0.83
N ALA A 149 -0.78 -7.72 0.21
CA ALA A 149 0.09 -8.67 0.89
C ALA A 149 1.15 -8.01 1.78
N LEU A 150 1.49 -6.73 1.56
CA LEU A 150 2.44 -6.02 2.41
C LEU A 150 1.80 -5.69 3.75
N ARG A 151 2.44 -6.18 4.82
CA ARG A 151 2.01 -6.01 6.20
C ARG A 151 2.83 -4.97 6.98
N VAL A 152 3.82 -4.35 6.34
CA VAL A 152 4.65 -3.33 6.97
C VAL A 152 3.84 -2.06 7.20
N VAL A 153 4.02 -1.43 8.36
CA VAL A 153 3.48 -0.10 8.68
C VAL A 153 4.59 0.74 9.27
N GLU A 154 4.86 1.91 8.70
CA GLU A 154 5.85 2.84 9.26
C GLU A 154 5.17 3.86 10.17
N LEU A 155 5.57 3.88 11.46
CA LEU A 155 5.13 4.85 12.46
C LEU A 155 6.19 5.93 12.60
N MET A 156 5.90 7.17 12.19
CA MET A 156 6.86 8.27 12.22
C MET A 156 6.35 9.43 13.06
N THR A 157 7.20 9.94 13.95
CA THR A 157 6.88 11.12 14.77
C THR A 157 6.67 12.38 13.93
N CYS A 158 5.87 13.32 14.43
CA CYS A 158 5.78 14.70 13.96
C CYS A 158 6.80 15.64 14.64
N GLY A 159 7.79 15.09 15.35
CA GLY A 159 8.79 15.82 16.13
C GLY A 159 8.41 16.06 17.59
N VAL A 160 7.10 16.09 17.90
CA VAL A 160 6.57 16.25 19.29
C VAL A 160 5.60 15.14 19.70
N THR A 161 5.44 14.10 18.88
CA THR A 161 4.58 12.93 19.20
C THR A 161 5.00 12.32 20.53
N GLN A 162 4.01 12.04 21.36
CA GLN A 162 4.20 11.41 22.65
C GLN A 162 4.78 10.00 22.49
N ALA A 163 5.85 9.70 23.24
CA ALA A 163 6.65 8.51 23.07
C ALA A 163 5.87 7.21 23.33
N GLU A 164 4.90 7.23 24.24
CA GLU A 164 4.08 6.07 24.60
C GLU A 164 3.14 5.62 23.47
N ILE A 165 2.85 6.48 22.48
CA ILE A 165 2.01 6.13 21.32
C ILE A 165 2.66 5.04 20.48
N PHE A 166 3.98 5.06 20.32
CA PHE A 166 4.69 4.10 19.47
C PHE A 166 4.58 2.65 19.98
N PRO A 167 4.93 2.31 21.24
CA PRO A 167 4.74 0.95 21.74
C PRO A 167 3.27 0.53 21.80
N PHE A 168 2.36 1.47 22.09
CA PHE A 168 0.91 1.21 22.08
C PHE A 168 0.41 0.82 20.68
N LEU A 169 0.64 1.66 19.67
CA LEU A 169 0.24 1.35 18.30
C LEU A 169 0.98 0.14 17.75
N HIS A 170 2.25 -0.06 18.12
CA HIS A 170 2.98 -1.27 17.75
C HIS A 170 2.25 -2.52 18.27
N ALA A 171 1.81 -2.52 19.52
CA ALA A 171 1.06 -3.64 20.09
C ALA A 171 -0.30 -3.84 19.40
N GLU A 172 -1.09 -2.78 19.20
CA GLU A 172 -2.38 -2.88 18.53
C GLU A 172 -2.24 -3.36 17.08
N LEU A 173 -1.33 -2.79 16.29
CA LEU A 173 -1.07 -3.22 14.91
C LEU A 173 -0.55 -4.66 14.83
N THR A 174 0.26 -5.10 15.81
CA THR A 174 0.72 -6.50 15.87
C THR A 174 -0.44 -7.48 16.09
N LYS A 175 -1.47 -7.10 16.87
CA LYS A 175 -2.70 -7.90 17.02
C LYS A 175 -3.41 -8.07 15.68
N LEU A 176 -3.39 -7.04 14.83
CA LEU A 176 -3.88 -7.06 13.44
C LEU A 176 -2.95 -7.81 12.46
N LYS A 177 -1.94 -8.51 12.96
CA LYS A 177 -0.91 -9.23 12.18
C LYS A 177 -0.08 -8.32 11.27
N MET A 178 -0.04 -7.02 11.55
CA MET A 178 0.85 -6.09 10.89
C MET A 178 2.26 -6.17 11.46
N SER A 179 3.21 -5.62 10.71
CA SER A 179 4.62 -5.50 11.06
C SER A 179 4.99 -4.01 11.21
N PRO A 180 4.55 -3.38 12.30
CA PRO A 180 4.86 -1.97 12.55
C PRO A 180 6.36 -1.76 12.79
N VAL A 181 6.90 -0.67 12.26
CA VAL A 181 8.28 -0.23 12.49
C VAL A 181 8.29 1.25 12.86
N VAL A 182 9.17 1.65 13.77
CA VAL A 182 9.24 3.04 14.26
C VAL A 182 10.32 3.81 13.54
N VAL A 183 9.92 4.84 12.80
CA VAL A 183 10.81 5.84 12.21
C VAL A 183 11.06 6.92 13.25
N LYS A 184 12.21 6.80 13.92
CA LYS A 184 12.55 7.58 15.13
C LYS A 184 12.63 9.09 14.93
N LYS A 185 12.77 9.55 13.69
CA LYS A 185 12.87 10.95 13.30
C LYS A 185 12.08 11.17 12.02
N GLU A 186 11.68 12.40 11.78
CA GLU A 186 11.08 12.78 10.52
C GLU A 186 12.03 12.52 9.35
N SER A 187 11.51 11.85 8.33
CA SER A 187 12.26 11.46 7.15
C SER A 187 11.34 11.49 5.94
N THR A 188 11.66 12.31 4.94
CA THR A 188 10.99 12.25 3.64
C THR A 188 11.23 10.87 3.03
N GLY A 189 10.14 10.20 2.67
CA GLY A 189 10.15 8.81 2.22
C GLY A 189 10.37 7.79 3.34
N PHE A 190 10.24 8.17 4.61
CA PHE A 190 10.30 7.24 5.75
C PHE A 190 11.59 6.40 5.75
N LEU A 191 11.50 5.07 5.92
CA LEU A 191 12.62 4.14 5.77
C LEU A 191 12.64 3.58 4.34
N PHE A 192 11.56 2.91 3.92
CA PHE A 192 11.57 2.17 2.66
C PHE A 192 11.70 3.08 1.45
N ASN A 193 10.80 4.08 1.30
CA ASN A 193 10.82 4.95 0.12
C ASN A 193 12.11 5.79 0.03
N ARG A 194 12.73 6.11 1.17
CA ARG A 194 14.03 6.79 1.23
C ARG A 194 15.16 5.91 0.71
N ILE A 195 15.24 4.65 1.14
CA ILE A 195 16.24 3.69 0.67
C ILE A 195 16.00 3.37 -0.80
N TRP A 196 14.74 3.16 -1.17
CA TRP A 196 14.31 2.89 -2.53
C TRP A 196 14.68 4.03 -3.50
N ALA A 197 14.53 5.29 -3.10
CA ALA A 197 14.97 6.42 -3.90
C ALA A 197 16.48 6.39 -4.21
N ALA A 198 17.31 5.97 -3.24
CA ALA A 198 18.75 5.84 -3.47
C ALA A 198 19.07 4.70 -4.44
N ILE A 199 18.41 3.54 -4.30
CA ILE A 199 18.57 2.41 -5.23
C ILE A 199 18.22 2.83 -6.66
N LYS A 200 17.06 3.47 -6.86
CA LYS A 200 16.64 3.94 -8.18
C LYS A 200 17.62 4.93 -8.81
N ARG A 201 18.05 5.94 -8.04
CA ARG A 201 19.01 6.94 -8.52
C ARG A 201 20.31 6.29 -8.99
N GLU A 202 20.81 5.31 -8.23
CA GLU A 202 22.04 4.62 -8.60
C GLU A 202 21.85 3.76 -9.85
N CYS A 203 20.75 3.01 -9.96
CA CYS A 203 20.43 2.26 -11.19
C CYS A 203 20.39 3.18 -12.42
N LEU A 204 19.72 4.33 -12.33
CA LEU A 204 19.68 5.30 -13.42
C LEU A 204 21.07 5.87 -13.76
N THR A 205 21.93 6.06 -12.76
CA THR A 205 23.30 6.56 -12.97
C THR A 205 24.17 5.51 -13.68
N VAL A 206 24.10 4.24 -13.26
CA VAL A 206 24.79 3.11 -13.92
C VAL A 206 24.40 2.99 -15.39
N ILE A 207 23.10 3.16 -15.70
CA ILE A 207 22.60 3.15 -17.07
C ILE A 207 23.13 4.37 -17.83
N ALA A 208 23.08 5.56 -17.23
CA ALA A 208 23.57 6.80 -17.84
C ALA A 208 25.09 6.79 -18.12
N ASP A 209 25.85 6.06 -17.31
CA ASP A 209 27.29 5.82 -17.51
C ASP A 209 27.60 4.76 -18.58
N GLY A 210 26.58 4.06 -19.09
CA GLY A 210 26.74 2.98 -20.06
C GLY A 210 27.41 1.72 -19.48
N VAL A 211 27.42 1.58 -18.15
CA VAL A 211 28.07 0.45 -17.46
C VAL A 211 27.26 -0.84 -17.59
N GLY A 212 25.94 -0.74 -17.68
CA GLY A 212 25.06 -1.90 -17.85
C GLY A 212 23.66 -1.52 -18.31
N ALA A 213 22.99 -2.45 -18.97
CA ALA A 213 21.59 -2.30 -19.37
C ALA A 213 20.63 -2.63 -18.20
N PRO A 214 19.36 -2.18 -18.26
CA PRO A 214 18.35 -2.52 -17.26
C PRO A 214 18.23 -4.03 -16.98
N GLU A 215 18.31 -4.86 -18.03
CA GLU A 215 18.30 -6.32 -17.96
C GLU A 215 19.44 -6.88 -17.10
N ASP A 216 20.65 -6.35 -17.27
CA ASP A 216 21.84 -6.81 -16.54
C ASP A 216 21.76 -6.41 -15.06
N ILE A 217 21.31 -5.19 -14.78
CA ILE A 217 21.12 -4.69 -13.41
C ILE A 217 20.11 -5.56 -12.67
N ASP A 218 18.95 -5.79 -13.27
CA ASP A 218 17.91 -6.61 -12.66
C ASP A 218 18.32 -8.09 -12.57
N GLY A 219 19.09 -8.58 -13.54
CA GLY A 219 19.65 -9.93 -13.54
C GLY A 219 20.61 -10.17 -12.37
N VAL A 220 21.57 -9.26 -12.16
CA VAL A 220 22.48 -9.31 -11.00
C VAL A 220 21.71 -9.18 -9.70
N TRP A 221 20.74 -8.26 -9.62
CA TRP A 221 19.90 -8.09 -8.44
C TRP A 221 19.16 -9.37 -8.05
N ALA A 222 18.52 -10.02 -9.03
CA ALA A 222 17.76 -11.24 -8.81
C ALA A 222 18.64 -12.41 -8.30
N GLN A 223 19.84 -12.57 -8.85
CA GLN A 223 20.79 -13.60 -8.41
C GLN A 223 21.31 -13.37 -7.00
N MET A 224 21.54 -12.11 -6.60
CA MET A 224 22.14 -11.77 -5.31
C MET A 224 21.14 -11.78 -4.15
N PHE A 225 19.94 -11.26 -4.36
CA PHE A 225 18.98 -11.04 -3.28
C PHE A 225 17.85 -12.07 -3.24
N GLY A 226 17.65 -12.84 -4.31
CA GLY A 226 16.56 -13.79 -4.43
C GLY A 226 15.19 -13.09 -4.51
N GLY A 227 14.44 -13.31 -5.59
CA GLY A 227 13.09 -12.74 -5.72
C GLY A 227 12.71 -12.36 -7.14
N SER A 228 11.45 -11.97 -7.30
CA SER A 228 10.88 -11.45 -8.55
C SER A 228 11.06 -9.93 -8.67
N ASP A 229 11.13 -9.45 -9.92
CA ASP A 229 11.32 -8.07 -10.41
C ASP A 229 12.42 -7.24 -9.74
N GLY A 230 13.47 -6.95 -10.51
CA GLY A 230 14.56 -6.07 -10.08
C GLY A 230 14.19 -4.59 -10.10
N PRO A 231 15.11 -3.72 -9.68
CA PRO A 231 14.83 -2.31 -9.49
C PRO A 231 14.36 -1.59 -10.76
N CYS A 232 14.87 -1.97 -11.94
CA CYS A 232 14.47 -1.36 -13.20
C CYS A 232 13.04 -1.74 -13.58
N LYS A 233 12.67 -3.03 -13.45
CA LYS A 233 11.28 -3.47 -13.67
C LYS A 233 10.31 -2.81 -12.70
N LEU A 234 10.71 -2.62 -11.44
CA LEU A 234 9.89 -1.91 -10.45
C LEU A 234 9.72 -0.44 -10.81
N MET A 235 10.75 0.24 -11.32
CA MET A 235 10.62 1.61 -11.83
C MET A 235 9.61 1.68 -12.99
N ASP A 236 9.64 0.74 -13.93
CA ASP A 236 8.67 0.69 -15.04
C ASP A 236 7.24 0.37 -14.56
N GLN A 237 7.09 -0.38 -13.48
CA GLN A 237 5.77 -0.63 -12.86
C GLN A 237 5.18 0.61 -12.21
N VAL A 238 6.03 1.39 -11.53
CA VAL A 238 5.64 2.66 -10.90
C VAL A 238 5.39 3.75 -11.94
N GLY A 239 6.16 3.74 -13.02
CA GLY A 239 6.16 4.71 -14.09
C GLY A 239 7.29 5.74 -13.96
N LEU A 240 7.99 5.98 -15.06
CA LEU A 240 9.23 6.78 -15.06
C LEU A 240 8.99 8.28 -14.83
N ASP A 241 7.80 8.79 -15.16
CA ASP A 241 7.36 10.14 -14.81
C ASP A 241 7.21 10.32 -13.28
N THR A 242 6.59 9.34 -12.61
CA THR A 242 6.49 9.32 -11.15
C THR A 242 7.89 9.23 -10.52
N VAL A 243 8.78 8.39 -11.08
CA VAL A 243 10.17 8.28 -10.63
C VAL A 243 10.90 9.62 -10.76
N ALA A 244 10.79 10.28 -11.92
CA ALA A 244 11.40 11.59 -12.17
C ALA A 244 10.86 12.67 -11.20
N HIS A 245 9.55 12.72 -10.98
CA HIS A 245 8.95 13.70 -10.06
C HIS A 245 9.43 13.51 -8.61
N ILE A 246 9.52 12.27 -8.16
CA ILE A 246 10.07 11.94 -6.83
C ILE A 246 11.55 12.33 -6.73
N GLU A 247 12.35 12.05 -7.76
CA GLU A 247 13.78 12.39 -7.74
C GLU A 247 14.00 13.91 -7.77
N GLU A 248 13.19 14.67 -8.51
CA GLU A 248 13.19 16.14 -8.50
C GLU A 248 12.97 16.71 -7.10
N HIS A 249 12.01 16.15 -6.37
CA HIS A 249 11.80 16.52 -4.97
C HIS A 249 13.03 16.24 -4.10
N TYR A 250 13.67 15.07 -4.25
CA TYR A 250 14.87 14.73 -3.48
C TYR A 250 16.09 15.57 -3.85
N VAL A 251 16.29 15.90 -5.13
CA VAL A 251 17.34 16.82 -5.59
C VAL A 251 17.16 18.18 -4.93
N SER A 252 15.93 18.71 -4.93
CA SER A 252 15.60 19.99 -4.31
C SER A 252 15.78 19.97 -2.78
N GLU A 253 15.25 18.95 -2.09
CA GLU A 253 15.29 18.87 -0.62
C GLU A 253 16.69 18.55 -0.08
N ARG A 254 17.47 17.73 -0.79
CA ARG A 254 18.74 17.17 -0.27
C ARG A 254 19.99 17.64 -0.99
N GLY A 255 19.85 18.41 -2.06
CA GLY A 255 20.99 18.91 -2.85
C GLY A 255 21.75 17.80 -3.57
N PHE A 256 21.08 16.71 -3.96
CA PHE A 256 21.71 15.66 -4.76
C PHE A 256 22.03 16.15 -6.18
N SER A 257 22.98 15.48 -6.84
CA SER A 257 23.26 15.74 -8.25
C SER A 257 21.99 15.49 -9.09
N PRO A 258 21.60 16.42 -9.98
CA PRO A 258 20.43 16.26 -10.84
C PRO A 258 20.68 15.27 -11.99
N ARG A 259 21.89 14.72 -12.14
CA ARG A 259 22.28 13.89 -13.28
C ARG A 259 21.31 12.75 -13.60
N ALA A 260 20.91 11.96 -12.58
CA ALA A 260 19.99 10.85 -12.78
C ALA A 260 18.58 11.33 -13.19
N LEU A 261 18.14 12.46 -12.62
CA LEU A 261 16.88 13.12 -12.96
C LEU A 261 16.89 13.62 -14.41
N GLU A 262 17.94 14.33 -14.81
CA GLU A 262 18.10 14.85 -16.17
C GLU A 262 18.14 13.72 -17.20
N PHE A 263 18.86 12.64 -16.88
CA PHE A 263 18.91 11.44 -17.71
C PHE A 263 17.54 10.80 -17.90
N VAL A 264 16.82 10.48 -16.82
CA VAL A 264 15.51 9.81 -16.94
C VAL A 264 14.47 10.70 -17.63
N LYS A 265 14.52 12.02 -17.42
CA LYS A 265 13.66 12.98 -18.12
C LYS A 265 13.94 12.94 -19.63
N LYS A 266 15.18 13.21 -20.03
CA LYS A 266 15.58 13.35 -21.44
C LYS A 266 15.46 12.06 -22.24
N GLU A 267 15.92 10.94 -21.69
CA GLU A 267 16.03 9.68 -22.44
C GLU A 267 14.73 8.86 -22.43
N TYR A 268 13.81 9.14 -21.49
CA TYR A 268 12.58 8.38 -21.34
C TYR A 268 11.31 9.24 -21.26
N VAL A 269 11.17 10.08 -20.22
CA VAL A 269 9.91 10.79 -19.94
C VAL A 269 9.53 11.74 -21.09
N ASP A 270 10.47 12.54 -21.58
CA ASP A 270 10.27 13.50 -22.67
C ASP A 270 9.99 12.80 -24.02
N GLN A 271 10.35 11.51 -24.13
CA GLN A 271 10.07 10.65 -25.28
C GLN A 271 8.77 9.86 -25.12
N GLY A 272 8.00 10.08 -24.04
CA GLY A 272 6.77 9.35 -23.75
C GLY A 272 6.99 7.90 -23.29
N LYS A 273 8.22 7.49 -22.97
CA LYS A 273 8.54 6.16 -22.43
C LYS A 273 8.32 6.17 -20.91
N LEU A 274 7.11 5.81 -20.48
CA LEU A 274 6.67 5.93 -19.09
C LEU A 274 6.63 4.59 -18.34
N GLY A 275 7.26 3.54 -18.86
CA GLY A 275 7.20 2.20 -18.29
C GLY A 275 5.94 1.43 -18.76
N LYS A 276 5.42 0.54 -17.91
CA LYS A 276 4.34 -0.40 -18.27
C LYS A 276 3.04 0.27 -18.74
N LYS A 277 2.80 1.52 -18.33
CA LYS A 277 1.61 2.28 -18.74
C LYS A 277 1.72 2.93 -20.11
N SER A 278 2.91 2.92 -20.72
CA SER A 278 3.15 3.52 -22.04
C SER A 278 3.33 2.45 -23.11
N GLU A 279 2.71 2.68 -24.27
CA GLU A 279 2.92 1.87 -25.48
C GLU A 279 4.34 1.98 -26.01
N ALA A 280 5.08 3.05 -25.65
CA ALA A 280 6.49 3.21 -25.98
C ALA A 280 7.43 2.46 -25.01
N GLY A 281 6.89 1.82 -23.97
CA GLY A 281 7.66 1.14 -22.94
C GLY A 281 8.32 2.09 -21.94
N GLY A 282 9.45 1.70 -21.39
CA GLY A 282 10.25 2.44 -20.42
C GLY A 282 11.71 2.01 -20.47
N LEU A 283 12.25 1.63 -19.31
CA LEU A 283 13.56 0.98 -19.22
C LEU A 283 13.56 -0.34 -19.99
N TYR A 284 12.43 -1.05 -19.99
CA TYR A 284 12.17 -2.19 -20.84
C TYR A 284 11.32 -1.80 -22.05
N PRO A 285 11.48 -2.48 -23.20
CA PRO A 285 10.58 -2.32 -24.33
C PRO A 285 9.12 -2.59 -23.94
N SER A 286 8.18 -1.96 -24.64
CA SER A 286 6.77 -2.33 -24.49
C SER A 286 6.58 -3.78 -24.96
N THR A 287 6.13 -4.64 -24.05
CA THR A 287 5.61 -5.93 -24.47
C THR A 287 4.26 -5.65 -25.16
N PRO A 288 4.02 -6.11 -26.40
CA PRO A 288 2.68 -6.10 -26.95
C PRO A 288 1.75 -6.74 -25.93
N SER A 289 0.57 -6.16 -25.69
CA SER A 289 -0.48 -6.78 -24.88
C SER A 289 -1.01 -8.02 -25.61
N THR A 290 -0.21 -9.07 -25.72
CA THR A 290 -0.74 -10.41 -25.79
C THR A 290 -1.34 -10.66 -24.42
N ALA A 291 -2.66 -10.75 -24.37
CA ALA A 291 -3.34 -11.41 -23.25
C ALA A 291 -2.51 -12.64 -22.89
N THR A 292 -2.14 -12.78 -21.62
CA THR A 292 -1.35 -13.89 -21.12
C THR A 292 -2.11 -15.19 -21.36
N THR A 293 -2.06 -15.73 -22.58
CA THR A 293 -2.11 -17.15 -22.80
C THR A 293 -0.77 -17.64 -22.27
N THR A 294 -0.72 -17.87 -20.96
CA THR A 294 0.15 -18.91 -20.41
C THR A 294 0.02 -20.09 -21.38
N PRO A 295 1.09 -20.58 -22.02
CA PRO A 295 0.97 -21.78 -22.83
C PRO A 295 0.32 -22.82 -21.91
N SER A 296 -0.86 -23.30 -22.28
CA SER A 296 -1.63 -24.12 -21.35
C SER A 296 -0.78 -25.32 -21.01
N GLN A 297 -0.50 -25.50 -19.72
CA GLN A 297 0.26 -26.65 -19.28
C GLN A 297 -0.57 -27.88 -19.64
N THR A 298 -0.01 -28.79 -20.44
CA THR A 298 -0.68 -30.04 -20.78
C THR A 298 -0.75 -30.90 -19.53
N LEU A 299 -1.97 -31.18 -19.09
CA LEU A 299 -2.25 -32.05 -17.95
C LEU A 299 -2.42 -33.48 -18.48
N TYR A 300 -1.64 -34.42 -17.94
CA TYR A 300 -1.80 -35.85 -18.21
C TYR A 300 -2.55 -36.50 -17.04
N ILE A 301 -3.68 -37.13 -17.32
CA ILE A 301 -4.54 -37.78 -16.33
C ILE A 301 -4.53 -39.28 -16.59
N LEU A 302 -4.22 -40.08 -15.57
CA LEU A 302 -4.35 -41.53 -15.64
C LEU A 302 -5.79 -41.94 -15.27
N ASP A 303 -6.57 -42.34 -16.26
CA ASP A 303 -7.93 -42.86 -16.09
C ASP A 303 -7.87 -44.39 -15.91
N LEU A 304 -8.20 -44.83 -14.70
CA LEU A 304 -8.25 -46.23 -14.30
C LEU A 304 -9.68 -46.81 -14.37
N GLY A 305 -10.67 -46.08 -14.90
CA GLY A 305 -12.05 -46.56 -15.06
C GLY A 305 -12.84 -46.66 -13.75
N LEU A 306 -12.42 -45.98 -12.68
CA LEU A 306 -13.01 -46.08 -11.34
C LEU A 306 -14.35 -45.34 -11.17
N THR A 307 -14.79 -44.58 -12.19
CA THR A 307 -15.99 -43.73 -12.13
C THR A 307 -17.16 -44.24 -12.98
N THR A 308 -16.96 -45.24 -13.84
CA THR A 308 -18.00 -45.81 -14.71
C THR A 308 -18.30 -47.26 -14.32
N LEU A 309 -19.21 -47.44 -13.37
CA LEU A 309 -19.62 -48.76 -12.87
C LEU A 309 -20.41 -49.61 -13.88
N SER A 310 -20.80 -49.04 -15.03
CA SER A 310 -21.59 -49.73 -16.06
C SER A 310 -20.77 -50.28 -17.24
N ALA A 311 -19.47 -49.96 -17.33
CA ALA A 311 -18.57 -50.45 -18.38
C ALA A 311 -17.13 -50.54 -17.83
N PRO A 312 -16.71 -51.69 -17.27
CA PRO A 312 -15.38 -51.83 -16.70
C PRO A 312 -14.31 -51.81 -17.79
N MET A 313 -13.29 -50.96 -17.61
CA MET A 313 -12.13 -50.90 -18.50
C MET A 313 -11.17 -52.07 -18.24
N THR A 314 -10.61 -52.66 -19.30
CA THR A 314 -9.67 -53.80 -19.21
C THR A 314 -8.20 -53.36 -19.10
N SER A 315 -7.90 -52.08 -19.32
CA SER A 315 -6.59 -51.44 -19.10
C SER A 315 -6.77 -49.93 -18.87
N GLY A 316 -5.89 -49.31 -18.09
CA GLY A 316 -5.92 -47.86 -17.86
C GLY A 316 -5.47 -47.08 -19.10
N ARG A 317 -5.89 -45.82 -19.24
CA ARG A 317 -5.47 -44.92 -20.32
C ARG A 317 -4.95 -43.60 -19.78
N VAL A 318 -4.02 -42.98 -20.50
CA VAL A 318 -3.59 -41.61 -20.21
C VAL A 318 -4.41 -40.68 -21.08
N LEU A 319 -5.00 -39.65 -20.48
CA LEU A 319 -5.73 -38.60 -21.17
C LEU A 319 -4.92 -37.31 -21.11
N ALA A 320 -4.84 -36.58 -22.21
CA ALA A 320 -4.26 -35.24 -22.25
C ALA A 320 -5.35 -34.17 -22.19
N GLY A 321 -5.11 -33.13 -21.41
CA GLY A 321 -6.01 -31.99 -21.24
C GLY A 321 -5.27 -30.69 -21.00
N SER A 322 -6.04 -29.62 -20.81
CA SER A 322 -5.53 -28.28 -20.50
C SER A 322 -5.95 -27.89 -19.08
N THR A 323 -5.10 -27.14 -18.36
CA THR A 323 -5.43 -26.60 -17.03
C THR A 323 -6.53 -25.53 -17.05
N ASP A 324 -7.00 -25.13 -18.24
CA ASP A 324 -8.09 -24.16 -18.39
C ASP A 324 -9.50 -24.71 -18.10
N GLY A 325 -9.65 -26.03 -17.95
CA GLY A 325 -10.94 -26.70 -17.67
C GLY A 325 -11.98 -26.58 -18.79
N LYS A 326 -11.61 -26.05 -19.97
CA LYS A 326 -12.49 -25.84 -21.12
C LYS A 326 -12.25 -26.84 -22.24
N SER A 327 -11.03 -27.38 -22.33
CA SER A 327 -10.67 -28.36 -23.35
C SER A 327 -11.08 -29.77 -22.91
N PRO A 328 -11.86 -30.51 -23.72
CA PRO A 328 -12.23 -31.89 -23.40
C PRO A 328 -10.99 -32.78 -23.36
N LEU A 329 -10.98 -33.74 -22.43
CA LEU A 329 -9.90 -34.71 -22.30
C LEU A 329 -9.87 -35.64 -23.51
N THR A 330 -8.70 -35.75 -24.16
CA THR A 330 -8.50 -36.64 -25.30
C THR A 330 -7.59 -37.82 -24.92
N PRO A 331 -7.86 -39.04 -25.40
CA PRO A 331 -6.94 -40.17 -25.26
C PRO A 331 -5.58 -39.95 -25.91
#